data_AF-A0A162J5S8-F1
#
_entry.id   AF-A0A162J5S8-F1
#
_cell.length_a   1.000
_cell.length_b   1.000
_cell.length_c   1.000
_cell.angle_alpha   90.00
_cell.angle_beta   90.00
_cell.angle_gamma   90.00
#
_symmetry.space_group_name_H-M   'P 1'
#
loop_
_entity.id
_entity.type
_entity.pdbx_description
1 polymer ?
#
loop_
_entity_poly.entity_id
_entity_poly.type
_entity_poly.pdbx_seq_one_letter_code
_entity_poly.pdbx_strand_id
1 'polypeptide(L)'
;MLLTRYGPSVLDLDIYYGLELIKKVYEEKTNSMVWDMWLAKYPWMDKDNFISFEDFKKQMLGDPEKPKTKPKTKEEIYKQADDILKAFNKSKGGTSHGDI
;
A
#
# COMPACT_ATOMS: atom_id res chain seq x y z
N MET A 1 -14.94 -20.96 -3.65
CA MET A 1 -15.28 -19.65 -3.06
C MET A 1 -16.78 -19.56 -2.82
N LEU A 2 -17.20 -19.07 -1.65
CA LEU A 2 -18.60 -18.95 -1.25
C LEU A 2 -19.42 -18.09 -2.23
N LEU A 3 -18.84 -17.02 -2.79
CA LEU A 3 -19.50 -16.19 -3.81
C LEU A 3 -19.77 -16.93 -5.13
N THR A 4 -18.92 -17.87 -5.53
CA THR A 4 -19.11 -18.64 -6.77
C THR A 4 -20.20 -19.70 -6.61
N ARG A 5 -20.42 -20.16 -5.37
CA ARG A 5 -21.42 -21.18 -5.03
C ARG A 5 -22.79 -20.56 -4.69
N TYR A 6 -22.80 -19.38 -4.06
CA TYR A 6 -24.02 -18.71 -3.58
C TYR A 6 -24.24 -17.34 -4.22
N GLY A 7 -23.55 -17.02 -5.31
CA GLY A 7 -23.56 -15.71 -5.96
C GLY A 7 -24.95 -15.09 -6.15
N PRO A 8 -25.97 -15.84 -6.59
CA PRO A 8 -27.34 -15.33 -6.68
C PRO A 8 -27.95 -14.97 -5.31
N SER A 9 -27.78 -15.82 -4.31
CA SER A 9 -28.38 -15.66 -2.97
C SER A 9 -27.71 -14.58 -2.12
N VAL A 10 -26.48 -14.18 -2.46
CA VAL A 10 -25.80 -13.06 -1.77
C VAL A 10 -26.42 -11.71 -2.16
N LEU A 11 -27.05 -11.62 -3.33
CA LEU A 11 -27.77 -10.41 -3.78
C LEU A 11 -29.17 -10.30 -3.15
N ASP A 12 -29.70 -11.41 -2.63
CA ASP A 12 -30.96 -11.46 -1.89
C ASP A 12 -30.79 -11.14 -0.39
N LEU A 13 -29.55 -11.04 0.09
CA LEU A 13 -29.25 -10.61 1.46
C LEU A 13 -29.47 -9.10 1.62
N ASP A 14 -29.71 -8.67 2.85
CA ASP A 14 -29.67 -7.25 3.19
C ASP A 14 -28.36 -6.61 2.70
N ILE A 15 -28.48 -5.42 2.11
CA ILE A 15 -27.40 -4.79 1.35
C ILE A 15 -26.12 -4.59 2.17
N TYR A 16 -26.25 -4.35 3.48
CA TYR A 16 -25.09 -4.18 4.36
C TYR A 16 -24.36 -5.50 4.57
N TYR A 17 -25.12 -6.58 4.82
CA TYR A 17 -24.55 -7.92 4.97
C TYR A 17 -23.96 -8.45 3.66
N GLY A 18 -24.60 -8.18 2.52
CA GLY A 18 -24.07 -8.54 1.19
C GLY A 18 -22.72 -7.86 0.91
N LEU A 19 -22.61 -6.56 1.20
CA LEU A 19 -21.36 -5.82 1.04
C LEU A 19 -20.24 -6.33 1.97
N GLU A 20 -20.56 -6.63 3.23
CA GLU A 20 -19.60 -7.19 4.19
C GLU A 20 -19.08 -8.56 3.72
N LEU A 21 -19.97 -9.42 3.24
CA LEU A 21 -19.61 -10.74 2.73
C LEU A 21 -18.71 -10.64 1.50
N ILE A 22 -19.04 -9.75 0.55
CA ILE A 22 -18.21 -9.47 -0.62
C ILE A 22 -16.81 -9.02 -0.17
N LYS A 23 -16.74 -8.03 0.73
CA LYS A 23 -15.47 -7.52 1.27
C LYS A 23 -14.62 -8.64 1.86
N LYS A 24 -15.21 -9.47 2.72
CA LYS A 24 -14.54 -10.60 3.37
C LYS A 24 -13.99 -11.63 2.39
N VAL A 25 -14.75 -11.95 1.34
CA VAL A 25 -14.29 -12.89 0.30
C VAL A 25 -13.11 -12.32 -0.48
N TYR A 26 -13.13 -11.02 -0.80
CA TYR A 26 -12.00 -10.38 -1.45
C TYR A 26 -10.77 -10.30 -0.54
N GLU A 27 -10.95 -10.06 0.76
CA GLU A 27 -9.87 -10.09 1.75
C GLU A 27 -9.23 -11.48 1.83
N GLU A 28 -10.03 -12.54 1.90
CA GLU A 28 -9.55 -13.94 1.94
C GLU A 28 -8.80 -14.32 0.66
N LYS A 29 -9.34 -13.93 -0.50
CA LYS A 29 -8.68 -14.14 -1.80
C LYS A 29 -7.33 -13.43 -1.86
N THR A 30 -7.29 -12.17 -1.43
CA THR A 30 -6.07 -11.36 -1.41
C THR A 30 -5.04 -11.95 -0.47
N ASN A 31 -5.47 -12.38 0.73
CA ASN A 31 -4.60 -13.01 1.72
C ASN A 31 -3.95 -14.29 1.18
N SER A 32 -4.73 -15.14 0.49
CA SER A 32 -4.24 -16.36 -0.14
C SER A 32 -3.19 -16.06 -1.23
N MET A 33 -3.46 -15.06 -2.08
CA MET A 33 -2.52 -14.64 -3.11
C MET A 33 -1.20 -14.10 -2.53
N VAL A 34 -1.27 -13.29 -1.46
CA VAL A 34 -0.07 -12.75 -0.80
C VAL A 34 0.71 -13.87 -0.09
N TRP A 35 0.03 -14.87 0.45
CA TRP A 35 0.65 -16.06 1.04
C TRP A 35 1.45 -16.85 0.01
N ASP A 36 0.86 -17.16 -1.14
CA ASP A 36 1.54 -17.87 -2.22
C ASP A 36 2.77 -17.08 -2.73
N MET A 37 2.64 -15.75 -2.84
CA MET A 37 3.74 -14.88 -3.23
C MET A 37 4.87 -14.88 -2.20
N TRP A 38 4.55 -14.89 -0.90
CA TRP A 38 5.55 -14.96 0.18
C TRP A 38 6.35 -16.25 0.10
N LEU A 39 5.68 -17.40 -0.05
CA LEU A 39 6.32 -18.70 -0.21
C LEU A 39 7.21 -18.76 -1.46
N ALA A 40 6.73 -18.22 -2.59
CA ALA A 40 7.47 -18.22 -3.84
C ALA A 40 8.68 -17.28 -3.84
N LYS A 41 8.58 -16.14 -3.15
CA LYS A 41 9.66 -15.14 -3.10
C LYS A 41 10.78 -15.53 -2.16
N TYR A 42 10.46 -16.27 -1.11
CA TYR A 42 11.41 -16.59 -0.05
C TYR A 42 11.47 -18.09 0.31
N PRO A 43 11.71 -18.99 -0.67
CA PRO A 43 11.77 -20.43 -0.44
C PRO A 43 12.98 -20.87 0.40
N TRP A 44 14.03 -20.05 0.47
CA TRP A 44 15.31 -20.37 1.12
C TRP A 44 15.60 -19.47 2.32
N MET A 45 14.57 -19.03 3.04
CA MET A 45 14.77 -18.25 4.27
C MET A 45 15.60 -19.02 5.30
N ASP A 46 16.54 -18.31 5.90
CA ASP A 46 17.32 -18.76 7.05
C ASP A 46 17.06 -17.83 8.25
N LYS A 47 17.80 -18.04 9.34
CA LYS A 47 17.65 -17.25 10.56
C LYS A 47 18.07 -15.79 10.39
N ASP A 48 18.96 -15.51 9.45
CA ASP A 48 19.53 -14.17 9.26
C ASP A 48 18.65 -13.30 8.36
N ASN A 49 17.84 -13.92 7.49
CA ASN A 49 16.98 -13.24 6.51
C ASN A 49 15.49 -13.60 6.66
N PHE A 50 15.08 -14.06 7.84
CA PHE A 50 13.68 -14.40 8.10
C PHE A 50 12.78 -13.16 8.01
N ILE A 51 11.72 -13.25 7.20
CA ILE A 51 10.66 -12.25 7.10
C ILE A 51 9.34 -12.95 7.41
N SER A 52 8.68 -12.54 8.49
CA SER A 52 7.38 -13.11 8.82
C SER A 52 6.35 -12.80 7.73
N PHE A 53 5.36 -13.69 7.57
CA PHE A 53 4.27 -13.45 6.63
C PHE A 53 3.54 -12.13 6.93
N GLU A 54 3.32 -11.81 8.20
CA GLU A 54 2.64 -10.57 8.60
C GLU A 54 3.44 -9.31 8.22
N ASP A 55 4.76 -9.32 8.38
CA ASP A 55 5.60 -8.21 7.97
C ASP A 55 5.60 -8.04 6.45
N PHE A 56 5.68 -9.15 5.71
CA PHE A 56 5.58 -9.13 4.25
C PHE A 56 4.20 -8.63 3.78
N LYS A 57 3.13 -9.10 4.41
CA LYS A 57 1.76 -8.68 4.12
C LYS A 57 1.57 -7.18 4.38
N LYS A 58 2.10 -6.64 5.47
CA LYS A 58 2.09 -5.20 5.77
C LYS A 58 2.88 -4.39 4.73
N GLN A 59 3.99 -4.91 4.22
CA GLN A 59 4.74 -4.25 3.13
C GLN A 59 3.94 -4.21 1.83
N MET A 60 3.21 -5.28 1.50
CA MET A 60 2.48 -5.41 0.23
C MET A 60 1.13 -4.69 0.22
N LEU A 61 0.35 -4.83 1.30
CA LEU A 61 -1.02 -4.29 1.38
C LEU A 61 -1.11 -2.96 2.13
N GLY A 62 0.01 -2.52 2.73
CA GLY A 62 0.02 -1.43 3.68
C GLY A 62 -0.42 -1.88 5.07
N ASP A 63 -0.05 -1.08 6.06
CA ASP A 63 -0.44 -1.30 7.44
C ASP A 63 -1.85 -0.72 7.67
N PRO A 64 -2.86 -1.54 8.00
CA PRO A 64 -4.21 -1.05 8.24
C PRO A 64 -4.28 -0.14 9.47
N GLU A 65 -3.33 -0.24 10.40
CA GLU A 65 -3.25 0.60 11.60
C GLU A 65 -2.50 1.91 11.34
N LYS A 66 -1.73 2.03 10.25
CA LYS A 66 -1.09 3.29 9.92
C LYS A 66 -2.17 4.29 9.48
N PRO A 67 -2.20 5.48 10.10
CA PRO A 67 -3.10 6.52 9.65
C PRO A 67 -2.78 6.82 8.19
N LYS A 68 -3.76 6.64 7.31
CA LYS A 68 -3.66 7.12 5.92
C LYS A 68 -3.29 8.60 6.03
N THR A 69 -2.12 8.97 5.51
CA THR A 69 -1.69 10.37 5.48
C THR A 69 -2.84 11.20 4.95
N LYS A 70 -3.28 12.20 5.73
CA LYS A 70 -4.38 13.07 5.34
C LYS A 70 -4.14 13.55 3.92
N PRO A 71 -5.14 13.50 3.03
CA PRO A 71 -4.98 14.05 1.69
C PRO A 71 -4.60 15.53 1.84
N LYS A 72 -3.42 15.89 1.33
CA LYS A 72 -2.92 17.27 1.39
C LYS A 72 -3.88 18.17 0.61
N THR A 73 -4.14 19.36 1.12
CA THR A 73 -4.94 20.34 0.38
C THR A 73 -4.15 20.85 -0.83
N LYS A 74 -4.85 21.41 -1.83
CA LYS A 74 -4.19 21.97 -3.02
C LYS A 74 -3.13 23.02 -2.65
N GLU A 75 -3.44 23.85 -1.66
CA GLU A 75 -2.55 24.89 -1.13
C GLU A 75 -1.27 24.32 -0.51
N GLU A 76 -1.36 23.22 0.25
CA GLU A 76 -0.20 22.53 0.81
C GLU A 76 0.70 21.92 -0.27
N ILE A 77 0.10 21.45 -1.36
CA ILE A 77 0.83 20.90 -2.51
C ILE A 77 1.60 22.01 -3.23
N TYR A 78 0.98 23.17 -3.48
CA TYR A 78 1.67 24.31 -4.09
C TYR A 78 2.84 24.81 -3.24
N LYS A 79 2.63 24.92 -1.92
CA LYS A 79 3.68 25.34 -0.99
C LYS A 79 4.88 24.39 -1.00
N GLN A 80 4.63 23.08 -1.07
CA GLN A 80 5.71 22.08 -1.18
C GLN A 80 6.46 22.18 -2.50
N ALA A 81 5.76 22.44 -3.61
CA ALA A 81 6.40 22.65 -4.90
C ALA A 81 7.31 23.89 -4.87
N ASP A 82 6.86 24.99 -4.26
CA ASP A 82 7.67 26.20 -4.11
C ASP A 82 8.90 25.98 -3.23
N ASP A 83 8.77 25.24 -2.14
CA ASP A 83 9.89 24.91 -1.25
C ASP A 83 10.94 24.02 -1.95
N ILE A 84 10.49 23.08 -2.78
CA ILE A 84 11.36 22.25 -3.63
C ILE A 84 12.09 23.12 -4.66
N LEU A 85 11.38 24.04 -5.33
CA LEU A 85 11.99 24.95 -6.30
C LEU A 85 13.02 25.88 -5.65
N LYS A 86 12.73 26.40 -4.46
CA LYS A 86 13.68 27.21 -3.69
C LYS A 86 14.92 26.43 -3.29
N ALA A 87 14.75 25.20 -2.79
CA ALA A 87 15.87 24.33 -2.43
C ALA A 87 16.72 23.97 -3.66
N PHE A 88 16.07 23.66 -4.78
CA PHE A 88 16.74 23.34 -6.05
C PHE A 88 17.53 24.53 -6.59
N ASN A 89 16.95 25.72 -6.63
CA ASN A 89 17.62 26.93 -7.09
C ASN A 89 18.76 27.34 -6.16
N LYS A 90 18.61 27.14 -4.84
CA LYS A 90 19.69 27.34 -3.86
C LYS A 90 20.86 26.38 -4.08
N SER A 91 20.58 25.13 -4.49
CA SER A 91 21.62 24.15 -4.84
C SER A 91 22.35 24.48 -6.15
N LYS A 92 21.68 25.06 -7.14
CA LYS A 92 22.30 25.50 -8.40
C LYS A 92 23.09 26.81 -8.29
N GLY A 93 22.76 27.68 -7.34
CA GLY A 93 23.49 28.93 -7.12
C GLY A 93 24.89 28.77 -6.52
N GLY A 94 25.31 27.55 -6.18
CA GLY A 94 26.62 27.25 -5.58
C GLY A 94 27.74 26.92 -6.57
N THR A 95 27.45 26.72 -7.86
CA THR A 95 28.47 26.46 -8.89
C THR A 95 28.66 27.68 -9.78
N SER A 96 29.07 28.80 -9.19
CA SER A 96 29.65 29.93 -9.92
C SER A 96 30.63 30.70 -9.04
N HIS A 97 31.66 29.98 -8.58
CA HIS A 97 32.98 30.48 -8.19
C HIS A 97 33.90 29.32 -8.57
N GLY A 98 34.63 29.38 -9.67
CA GLY A 98 35.74 30.31 -9.90
C GLY A 98 37.00 29.50 -9.68
N ASP A 99 37.80 29.29 -10.73
CA ASP A 99 39.27 29.35 -10.72
C ASP A 99 39.87 28.78 -12.01
N ILE A 100 40.51 29.70 -12.74
CA ILE A 100 41.61 29.59 -13.73
C ILE A 100 41.24 29.12 -15.15
#